data_AF-A0A2E1MZD2-F1
#
_entry.id   AF-A0A2E1MZD2-F1
#
_cell.length_a   1.000
_cell.length_b   1.000
_cell.length_c   1.000
_cell.angle_alpha   90.00
_cell.angle_beta   90.00
_cell.angle_gamma   90.00
#
_symmetry.space_group_name_H-M   'P 1'
#
loop_
_entity.id
_entity.type
_entity.pdbx_description
1 polymer ?
#
loop_
_entity_poly.entity_id
_entity_poly.type
_entity_poly.pdbx_seq_one_letter_code
_entity_poly.pdbx_strand_id
1 'polypeptide(L)'
;MAALVEEIISDQIINKLIEADEERKPIIITIDFSKDNMTQEQKDDLYDILPLEKQKVIDKKEKIRIEVIVTDLGEGLPHTTFHLSNNENSTFTIPTKSIESIFINPDDEWITEESRGPDSDGDGADYGGGKWSLKYKRSINCNRPKGFSQKQYCKSLFKKKSRGNRGKSPKKKRTKKRRGYGRSSTTKRRKRKGGHNHGLHLGGKKLKSNKTEKIISFKRGPRKSKYTAIVQHKKTKKKRSINFGHKDYPQYKDSTPLGYYSYKNHGTKKRKNAYYSRHSGTRYKAKAIKKELRKSRGKYTPKILSHIYLW
;
A
#
# COMPACT_ATOMS: atom_id res chain seq x y z
N MET A 1 -20.50 -6.63 19.88
CA MET A 1 -20.19 -6.54 21.32
C MET A 1 -18.76 -6.08 21.53
N ALA A 2 -17.72 -6.83 21.14
CA ALA A 2 -16.32 -6.35 21.23
C ALA A 2 -16.04 -5.04 20.45
N ALA A 3 -16.55 -4.92 19.22
CA ALA A 3 -16.37 -3.71 18.41
C ALA A 3 -17.08 -2.45 18.95
N LEU A 4 -18.14 -2.61 19.74
CA LEU A 4 -18.87 -1.49 20.36
C LEU A 4 -18.19 -1.00 21.63
N VAL A 5 -17.36 -1.85 22.26
CA VAL A 5 -16.60 -1.51 23.47
C VAL A 5 -15.34 -0.73 23.12
N GLU A 6 -14.70 -0.99 21.98
CA GLU A 6 -13.45 -0.33 21.56
C GLU A 6 -13.66 1.10 21.05
N GLU A 7 -14.76 1.37 20.31
CA GLU A 7 -15.11 2.70 19.81
C GLU A 7 -15.44 3.66 20.98
N ILE A 8 -16.09 3.15 22.03
CA ILE A 8 -16.39 3.89 23.25
C ILE A 8 -15.11 4.26 24.02
N ILE A 9 -14.09 3.39 24.02
CA ILE A 9 -12.85 3.61 24.77
C ILE A 9 -12.00 4.71 24.12
N SER A 10 -11.91 4.77 22.79
CA SER A 10 -11.10 5.79 22.11
C SER A 10 -11.69 7.19 22.27
N ASP A 11 -13.00 7.34 22.09
CA ASP A 11 -13.68 8.63 22.22
C ASP A 11 -13.76 9.11 23.68
N GLN A 12 -13.94 8.19 24.64
CA GLN A 12 -13.89 8.54 26.06
C GLN A 12 -12.49 8.99 26.50
N ILE A 13 -11.42 8.38 25.96
CA ILE A 13 -10.05 8.80 26.25
C ILE A 13 -9.77 10.17 25.63
N ILE A 14 -10.18 10.40 24.38
CA ILE A 14 -10.00 11.69 23.71
C ILE A 14 -10.78 12.81 24.40
N ASN A 15 -12.04 12.57 24.78
CA ASN A 15 -12.83 13.58 25.49
C ASN A 15 -12.28 13.89 26.88
N LYS A 16 -11.79 12.88 27.61
CA LYS A 16 -11.08 13.10 28.88
C LYS A 16 -9.74 13.81 28.70
N LEU A 17 -9.05 13.61 27.58
CA LEU A 17 -7.84 14.34 27.21
C LEU A 17 -8.14 15.83 26.96
N ILE A 18 -9.26 16.13 26.30
CA ILE A 18 -9.70 17.52 26.04
C ILE A 18 -10.13 18.20 27.35
N GLU A 19 -10.95 17.53 28.16
CA GLU A 19 -11.44 18.08 29.43
C GLU A 19 -10.30 18.34 30.43
N ALA A 20 -9.33 17.43 30.52
CA ALA A 20 -8.18 17.59 31.41
C ALA A 20 -7.18 18.66 30.93
N ASP A 21 -7.10 18.93 29.63
CA ASP A 21 -6.32 20.03 29.06
C ASP A 21 -6.92 21.39 29.46
N GLU A 22 -8.25 21.53 29.36
CA GLU A 22 -8.98 22.73 29.82
C GLU A 22 -8.77 22.99 31.33
N GLU A 23 -8.73 21.94 32.15
CA GLU A 23 -8.56 22.05 33.60
C GLU A 23 -7.09 22.05 34.06
N ARG A 24 -6.12 21.86 33.14
CA ARG A 24 -4.68 21.66 33.43
C ARG A 24 -4.42 20.56 34.48
N LYS A 25 -5.26 19.52 34.54
CA LYS A 25 -5.10 18.41 35.48
C LYS A 25 -4.23 17.31 34.86
N PRO A 26 -3.30 16.70 35.62
CA PRO A 26 -2.52 15.58 35.11
C PRO A 26 -3.46 14.40 34.81
N ILE A 27 -3.31 13.81 33.63
CA ILE A 27 -4.11 12.66 33.23
C ILE A 27 -3.38 11.40 33.65
N ILE A 28 -4.03 10.59 34.47
CA ILE A 28 -3.44 9.39 35.02
C ILE A 28 -3.95 8.18 34.23
N ILE A 29 -3.10 7.64 33.37
CA ILE A 29 -3.38 6.42 32.61
C ILE A 29 -2.77 5.25 33.38
N THR A 30 -3.61 4.32 33.83
CA THR A 30 -3.13 3.09 34.49
C THR A 30 -3.31 1.93 33.53
N ILE A 31 -2.20 1.29 33.13
CA ILE A 31 -2.20 0.13 32.24
C ILE A 31 -1.95 -1.12 33.08
N ASP A 32 -2.87 -2.09 33.02
CA ASP A 32 -2.84 -3.32 33.82
C ASP A 32 -2.39 -4.51 32.98
N PHE A 33 -1.08 -4.73 32.89
CA PHE A 33 -0.47 -5.83 32.12
C PHE A 33 -0.81 -7.24 32.65
N SER A 34 -1.47 -7.34 33.81
CA SER A 34 -1.91 -8.63 34.35
C SER A 34 -3.15 -9.18 33.64
N LYS A 35 -3.94 -8.31 32.97
CA LYS A 35 -5.25 -8.65 32.39
C LYS A 35 -5.30 -8.66 30.86
N ASP A 36 -4.31 -8.07 30.19
CA ASP A 36 -4.45 -7.75 28.77
C ASP A 36 -3.93 -8.83 27.80
N ASN A 37 -4.73 -9.11 26.76
CA ASN A 37 -4.37 -9.82 25.53
C ASN A 37 -3.55 -8.92 24.58
N MET A 38 -2.53 -8.24 25.11
CA MET A 38 -1.71 -7.34 24.31
C MET A 38 -0.83 -8.17 23.36
N THR A 39 -0.87 -7.84 22.06
CA THR A 39 -0.08 -8.55 21.04
C THR A 39 1.42 -8.31 21.27
N GLN A 40 2.26 -9.22 20.77
CA GLN A 40 3.72 -9.07 20.91
C GLN A 40 4.24 -7.78 20.24
N GLU A 41 3.62 -7.36 19.13
CA GLU A 41 3.98 -6.13 18.42
C GLU A 41 3.71 -4.87 19.28
N GLN A 42 2.54 -4.81 19.94
CA GLN A 42 2.22 -3.73 20.88
C GLN A 42 3.15 -3.70 22.10
N LYS A 43 3.63 -4.88 22.54
CA LYS A 43 4.65 -4.95 23.59
C LYS A 43 5.94 -4.32 23.08
N ASP A 44 6.43 -4.77 21.93
CA ASP A 44 7.70 -4.30 21.34
C ASP A 44 7.70 -2.77 21.12
N ASP A 45 6.59 -2.21 20.65
CA ASP A 45 6.43 -0.74 20.50
C ASP A 45 6.50 0.00 21.85
N LEU A 46 5.99 -0.61 22.93
CA LEU A 46 6.08 -0.05 24.28
C LEU A 46 7.51 -0.15 24.86
N TYR A 47 8.25 -1.23 24.57
CA TYR A 47 9.66 -1.38 24.97
C TYR A 47 10.54 -0.29 24.36
N ASP A 48 10.28 0.11 23.11
CA ASP A 48 11.06 1.14 22.42
C ASP A 48 10.90 2.54 23.05
N ILE A 49 9.86 2.73 23.86
CA ILE A 49 9.47 4.04 24.40
C ILE A 49 9.75 4.13 25.91
N LEU A 50 9.68 3.01 26.62
CA LEU A 50 9.96 2.96 28.05
C LEU A 50 11.47 2.85 28.36
N PRO A 51 11.95 3.55 29.41
CA PRO A 51 13.29 3.36 29.94
C PRO A 51 13.57 1.90 30.33
N LEU A 52 14.84 1.50 30.25
CA LEU A 52 15.29 0.11 30.50
C LEU A 52 14.86 -0.41 31.88
N GLU A 53 14.75 0.47 32.86
CA GLU A 53 14.35 0.16 34.23
C GLU A 53 12.87 -0.26 34.30
N LYS A 54 12.01 0.31 33.45
CA LYS A 54 10.57 0.06 33.42
C LYS A 54 10.20 -1.13 32.51
N GLN A 55 11.06 -1.49 31.57
CA GLN A 55 10.90 -2.68 30.73
C GLN A 55 10.78 -3.97 31.58
N LYS A 56 11.51 -4.07 32.69
CA LYS A 56 11.43 -5.19 33.64
C LYS A 56 10.06 -5.32 34.32
N VAL A 57 9.27 -4.24 34.39
CA VAL A 57 7.94 -4.22 34.99
C VAL A 57 6.92 -4.87 34.04
N ILE A 58 7.10 -4.69 32.72
CA ILE A 58 6.31 -5.39 31.70
C ILE A 58 6.55 -6.90 31.78
N ASP A 59 7.81 -7.33 31.88
CA ASP A 59 8.18 -8.76 31.98
C ASP A 59 7.52 -9.44 33.20
N LYS A 60 7.38 -8.69 34.31
CA LYS A 60 6.77 -9.16 35.55
C LYS A 60 5.24 -9.09 35.56
N LYS A 61 4.61 -8.56 34.50
CA LYS A 61 3.16 -8.33 34.39
C LYS A 61 2.59 -7.48 35.54
N GLU A 62 3.39 -6.55 36.05
CA GLU A 62 2.98 -5.61 37.10
C GLU A 62 2.23 -4.42 36.48
N LYS A 63 1.41 -3.72 37.27
CA LYS A 63 0.68 -2.53 36.82
C LYS A 63 1.63 -1.35 36.65
N ILE A 64 1.48 -0.58 35.57
CA ILE A 64 2.24 0.66 35.38
C ILE A 64 1.26 1.84 35.39
N ARG A 65 1.57 2.83 36.23
CA ARG A 65 0.88 4.12 36.26
C ARG A 65 1.69 5.12 35.43
N ILE A 66 1.07 5.71 34.43
CA ILE A 66 1.65 6.74 33.56
C ILE A 66 0.87 8.02 33.83
N GLU A 67 1.52 9.02 34.38
CA GLU A 67 0.96 10.36 34.51
C GLU A 67 1.36 11.18 33.27
N VAL A 68 0.39 11.73 32.56
CA VAL A 68 0.61 12.56 31.39
C VAL A 68 0.37 14.00 31.80
N ILE A 69 1.39 14.84 31.72
CA ILE A 69 1.28 16.27 32.03
C ILE A 69 1.40 17.04 30.71
N VAL A 70 0.30 17.60 30.27
CA VAL A 70 0.30 18.48 29.10
C VAL A 70 0.85 19.83 29.54
N THR A 71 2.09 20.12 29.16
CA THR A 71 2.73 21.41 29.44
C THR A 71 2.69 22.26 28.19
N ASP A 72 1.97 23.38 28.24
CA ASP A 72 2.02 24.42 27.22
C ASP A 72 3.40 25.09 27.23
N LEU A 73 4.24 24.76 26.25
CA LEU A 73 5.45 25.52 25.95
C LEU A 73 5.14 26.38 24.73
N GLY A 74 5.11 27.69 24.96
CA GLY A 74 4.49 28.70 24.10
C GLY A 74 4.83 28.64 22.61
N GLU A 75 3.89 29.15 21.81
CA GLU A 75 3.96 29.46 20.36
C GLU A 75 4.95 28.62 19.53
N GLY A 76 4.88 27.29 19.67
CA GLY A 76 5.80 26.42 18.94
C GLY A 76 5.54 24.93 19.15
N LEU A 77 4.44 24.41 18.60
CA LEU A 77 4.02 23.00 18.59
C LEU A 77 3.88 22.34 19.98
N PRO A 78 2.74 21.72 20.32
CA PRO A 78 2.56 21.11 21.64
C PRO A 78 3.59 20.00 21.88
N HIS A 79 4.43 20.20 22.89
CA HIS A 79 5.29 19.18 23.46
C HIS A 79 4.58 18.62 24.69
N THR A 80 3.93 17.46 24.57
CA THR A 80 3.41 16.72 25.72
C THR A 80 4.58 16.11 26.49
N THR A 81 4.61 16.34 27.80
CA THR A 81 5.64 15.82 28.70
C THR A 81 5.05 14.68 29.50
N PHE A 82 5.74 13.55 29.60
CA PHE A 82 5.23 12.36 30.28
C PHE A 82 5.94 12.21 31.62
N HIS A 83 5.19 11.88 32.67
CA HIS A 83 5.69 11.63 34.00
C HIS A 83 5.34 10.20 34.39
N LEU A 84 6.31 9.29 34.36
CA LEU A 84 6.08 7.92 34.83
C LEU A 84 6.50 7.79 36.29
N SER A 85 5.58 8.04 37.21
CA SER A 85 5.79 7.68 38.61
C SER A 85 5.57 6.19 38.80
N ASN A 86 6.61 5.46 39.16
CA ASN A 86 6.44 4.32 40.07
C ASN A 86 6.92 4.78 41.46
N ASN A 87 6.82 3.96 42.51
CA ASN A 87 7.20 4.31 43.89
C ASN A 87 8.59 4.97 44.09
N GLU A 88 9.41 5.04 43.04
CA GLU A 88 10.62 5.85 42.94
C GLU A 88 10.47 6.91 41.82
N ASN A 89 10.37 8.18 42.22
CA ASN A 89 10.15 9.38 41.40
C ASN A 89 11.20 9.53 40.28
N SER A 90 10.95 8.93 39.12
CA SER A 90 11.77 9.05 37.91
C SER A 90 10.98 9.79 36.83
N THR A 91 11.54 10.85 36.26
CA THR A 91 10.90 11.66 35.21
C THR A 91 11.64 11.50 33.89
N PHE A 92 10.91 11.40 32.77
CA PHE A 92 11.52 11.38 31.44
C PHE A 92 10.57 11.94 30.38
N THR A 93 11.10 12.70 29.43
CA THR A 93 10.31 13.37 28.39
C THR A 93 10.22 12.51 27.12
N ILE A 94 9.00 12.20 26.64
CA ILE A 94 8.78 11.56 25.34
C ILE A 94 8.27 12.60 24.34
N PRO A 95 8.85 12.71 23.13
CA PRO A 95 8.29 13.57 22.07
C PRO A 95 6.94 13.03 21.56
N THR A 96 5.95 13.91 21.44
CA THR A 96 4.55 13.64 21.01
C THR A 96 4.40 12.77 19.77
N LYS A 97 5.30 12.91 18.80
CA LYS A 97 5.29 12.12 17.55
C LYS A 97 5.48 10.61 17.76
N SER A 98 6.03 10.19 18.90
CA SER A 98 6.25 8.78 19.21
C SER A 98 5.00 8.09 19.76
N ILE A 99 3.98 8.84 20.21
CA ILE A 99 2.81 8.29 20.89
C ILE A 99 1.60 8.14 19.95
N GLU A 100 1.46 9.05 18.98
CA GLU A 100 0.50 8.87 17.88
C GLU A 100 0.72 7.52 17.15
N SER A 101 1.96 7.01 17.12
CA SER A 101 2.26 5.68 16.57
C SER A 101 1.88 4.49 17.46
N ILE A 102 1.72 4.68 18.78
CA ILE A 102 1.36 3.59 19.72
C ILE A 102 -0.15 3.32 19.70
N PHE A 103 -0.95 4.39 19.60
CA PHE A 103 -2.41 4.30 19.70
C PHE A 103 -3.13 4.20 18.35
N ILE A 104 -2.42 4.38 17.24
CA ILE A 104 -2.98 4.08 15.91
C ILE A 104 -2.69 2.61 15.62
N ASN A 105 -3.72 1.76 15.72
CA ASN A 105 -3.63 0.38 15.26
C ASN A 105 -3.19 0.35 13.78
N PRO A 106 -2.20 -0.48 13.41
CA PRO A 106 -1.79 -0.66 12.01
C PRO A 106 -2.90 -1.23 11.11
N ASP A 107 -4.03 -1.67 11.69
CA ASP A 107 -5.18 -2.26 11.02
C ASP A 107 -6.38 -1.32 10.81
N ASP A 108 -6.31 -0.03 11.19
CA ASP A 108 -7.36 0.95 10.87
C ASP A 108 -7.30 1.46 9.40
N GLU A 109 -7.51 0.52 8.48
CA GLU A 109 -8.25 0.75 7.24
C GLU A 109 -9.26 -0.41 7.04
N TRP A 110 -10.29 -0.51 7.89
CA TRP A 110 -11.45 -1.35 7.60
C TRP A 110 -12.33 -0.67 6.54
N ILE A 111 -12.33 -1.22 5.33
CA ILE A 111 -13.46 -1.12 4.39
C ILE A 111 -14.25 -2.41 4.56
N THR A 112 -15.52 -2.26 4.90
CA THR A 112 -16.61 -3.26 4.87
C THR A 112 -16.34 -4.45 3.96
N GLU A 113 -16.36 -5.63 4.56
CA GLU A 113 -16.15 -6.94 3.96
C GLU A 113 -17.39 -7.50 3.22
N GLU A 114 -18.24 -6.64 2.64
CA GLU A 114 -19.48 -7.07 1.98
C GLU A 114 -19.44 -6.98 0.44
N SER A 115 -18.24 -7.06 -0.14
CA SER A 115 -18.10 -7.35 -1.58
C SER A 115 -16.89 -8.23 -1.87
N ARG A 116 -16.78 -9.34 -1.13
CA ARG A 116 -16.05 -10.53 -1.59
C ARG A 116 -16.79 -11.14 -2.78
N GLY A 117 -16.54 -10.61 -3.97
CA GLY A 117 -16.73 -11.37 -5.20
C GLY A 117 -15.74 -12.54 -5.21
N PRO A 118 -16.13 -13.72 -5.70
CA PRO A 118 -15.37 -14.94 -5.51
C PRO A 118 -14.00 -14.87 -6.19
N ASP A 119 -12.98 -15.14 -5.38
CA ASP A 119 -11.68 -15.74 -5.66
C ASP A 119 -11.12 -15.58 -7.08
N SER A 120 -10.08 -14.74 -7.17
CA SER A 120 -9.05 -14.93 -8.20
C SER A 120 -7.67 -14.79 -7.55
N ASP A 121 -7.31 -15.82 -6.80
CA ASP A 121 -5.91 -16.16 -6.52
C ASP A 121 -5.23 -16.52 -7.85
N GLY A 122 -4.73 -15.48 -8.51
CA GLY A 122 -4.12 -15.58 -9.83
C GLY A 122 -3.10 -14.47 -10.01
N ASP A 123 -1.86 -14.83 -9.72
CA ASP A 123 -0.62 -14.14 -10.03
C ASP A 123 -0.69 -13.14 -11.20
N GLY A 124 -0.22 -11.92 -10.93
CA GLY A 124 0.31 -11.03 -11.96
C GLY A 124 -0.66 -10.65 -13.07
N ALA A 125 -1.76 -9.98 -12.73
CA ALA A 125 -2.60 -9.33 -13.72
C ALA A 125 -1.83 -8.21 -14.44
N ASP A 126 -1.31 -8.57 -15.61
CA ASP A 126 -1.00 -7.70 -16.73
C ASP A 126 -2.07 -6.59 -16.82
N TYR A 127 -1.65 -5.31 -16.81
CA TYR A 127 -2.55 -4.15 -16.94
C TYR A 127 -3.11 -4.00 -18.37
N GLY A 128 -3.25 -5.11 -19.09
CA GLY A 128 -4.05 -5.19 -20.30
C GLY A 128 -5.50 -4.90 -19.92
N GLY A 129 -6.05 -3.83 -20.50
CA GLY A 129 -7.40 -3.33 -20.21
C GLY A 129 -8.40 -4.46 -19.95
N GLY A 130 -9.11 -4.34 -18.82
CA GLY A 130 -9.98 -5.40 -18.30
C GLY A 130 -10.78 -6.08 -19.40
N LYS A 131 -10.81 -7.43 -19.35
CA LYS A 131 -11.55 -8.24 -20.32
C LYS A 131 -12.96 -7.69 -20.45
N TRP A 132 -13.31 -7.20 -21.63
CA TRP A 132 -14.67 -6.73 -21.89
C TRP A 132 -15.68 -7.79 -21.46
N SER A 133 -16.75 -7.34 -20.79
CA SER A 133 -17.83 -8.22 -20.39
C SER A 133 -18.42 -8.93 -21.62
N LEU A 134 -18.88 -10.17 -21.44
CA LEU A 134 -19.55 -10.92 -22.50
C LEU A 134 -20.77 -10.15 -23.03
N LYS A 135 -21.49 -9.46 -22.13
CA LYS A 135 -22.59 -8.56 -22.48
C LYS A 135 -22.15 -7.47 -23.46
N TYR A 136 -21.08 -6.75 -23.15
CA TYR A 136 -20.56 -5.70 -24.04
C TYR A 136 -20.07 -6.27 -25.38
N LYS A 137 -19.29 -7.36 -25.37
CA LYS A 137 -18.82 -8.01 -26.61
C LYS A 137 -19.94 -8.42 -27.55
N ARG A 138 -21.05 -8.96 -27.00
CA ARG A 138 -22.24 -9.37 -27.78
C ARG A 138 -23.01 -8.19 -28.36
N SER A 139 -23.01 -7.04 -27.68
CA SER A 139 -23.68 -5.82 -28.15
C SER A 139 -22.95 -5.07 -29.28
N ILE A 140 -21.73 -5.46 -29.64
CA ILE A 140 -20.95 -4.78 -30.69
C ILE A 140 -21.47 -5.18 -32.06
N ASN A 141 -22.03 -4.19 -32.78
CA ASN A 141 -22.39 -4.35 -34.18
C ASN A 141 -21.14 -4.30 -35.08
N CYS A 142 -20.66 -5.45 -35.55
CA CYS A 142 -19.48 -5.54 -36.40
C CYS A 142 -19.68 -5.04 -37.84
N ASN A 143 -20.92 -4.76 -38.27
CA ASN A 143 -21.19 -4.10 -39.55
C ASN A 143 -20.94 -2.59 -39.46
N ARG A 144 -20.98 -2.00 -38.25
CA ARG A 144 -20.73 -0.57 -38.02
C ARG A 144 -20.09 -0.31 -36.63
N PRO A 145 -18.84 -0.78 -36.41
CA PRO A 145 -18.18 -0.66 -35.10
C PRO A 145 -17.92 0.81 -34.73
N LYS A 146 -18.32 1.20 -33.52
CA LYS A 146 -18.11 2.54 -32.97
C LYS A 146 -16.73 2.61 -32.31
N GLY A 147 -15.77 3.22 -33.00
CA GLY A 147 -14.42 3.50 -32.48
C GLY A 147 -13.38 2.39 -32.71
N PHE A 148 -12.12 2.71 -32.35
CA PHE A 148 -10.95 1.89 -32.66
C PHE A 148 -11.00 0.50 -31.99
N SER A 149 -11.44 0.44 -30.74
CA SER A 149 -11.45 -0.81 -29.97
C SER A 149 -12.46 -1.82 -30.51
N GLN A 150 -13.66 -1.37 -30.93
CA GLN A 150 -14.67 -2.24 -31.55
C GLN A 150 -14.22 -2.73 -32.92
N LYS A 151 -13.55 -1.88 -33.72
CA LYS A 151 -12.93 -2.26 -35.00
C LYS A 151 -11.91 -3.39 -34.83
N GLN A 152 -11.03 -3.30 -33.82
CA GLN A 152 -10.05 -4.36 -33.52
C GLN A 152 -10.72 -5.67 -33.10
N TYR A 153 -11.75 -5.59 -32.25
CA TYR A 153 -12.52 -6.77 -31.82
C TYR A 153 -13.15 -7.48 -33.02
N CYS A 154 -13.85 -6.76 -33.90
CA CYS A 154 -14.48 -7.32 -35.10
C CYS A 154 -13.44 -7.91 -36.07
N LYS A 155 -12.31 -7.23 -36.28
CA LYS A 155 -11.19 -7.75 -37.10
C LYS A 155 -10.68 -9.11 -36.61
N SER A 156 -10.64 -9.31 -35.28
CA SER A 156 -10.23 -10.58 -34.68
C SER A 156 -11.22 -11.72 -34.95
N LEU A 157 -12.52 -11.41 -35.04
CA LEU A 157 -13.58 -12.39 -35.34
C LEU A 157 -13.55 -12.82 -36.81
N PHE A 158 -13.37 -11.88 -37.74
CA PHE A 158 -13.27 -12.20 -39.17
C PHE A 158 -12.05 -13.09 -39.48
N LYS A 159 -10.90 -12.86 -38.81
CA LYS A 159 -9.72 -13.74 -38.92
C LYS A 159 -9.95 -15.17 -38.41
N LYS A 160 -10.88 -15.38 -37.47
CA LYS A 160 -11.24 -16.72 -36.99
C LYS A 160 -12.16 -17.44 -38.00
N LYS A 161 -13.12 -16.73 -38.61
CA LYS A 161 -14.02 -17.30 -39.62
C LYS A 161 -13.28 -17.76 -40.88
N SER A 162 -12.29 -16.99 -41.36
CA SER A 162 -11.52 -17.37 -42.55
C SER A 162 -10.62 -18.60 -42.35
N ARG A 163 -10.26 -18.92 -41.10
CA ARG A 163 -9.48 -20.12 -40.76
C ARG A 163 -10.33 -21.38 -40.59
N GLY A 164 -11.59 -21.26 -40.18
CA GLY A 164 -12.49 -22.39 -40.00
C GLY A 164 -12.92 -23.09 -41.30
N ASN A 165 -12.85 -22.39 -42.43
CA ASN A 165 -13.34 -22.92 -43.72
C ASN A 165 -12.27 -23.59 -44.60
N ARG A 166 -11.00 -23.62 -44.17
CA ARG A 166 -9.90 -24.23 -44.95
C ARG A 166 -9.65 -25.72 -44.64
N GLY A 167 -10.55 -26.39 -43.91
CA GLY A 167 -10.28 -27.71 -43.30
C GLY A 167 -11.25 -28.85 -43.59
N LYS A 168 -12.16 -28.74 -44.57
CA LYS A 168 -12.96 -29.89 -45.02
C LYS A 168 -12.86 -30.04 -46.54
N SER A 169 -11.66 -30.34 -47.03
CA SER A 169 -11.54 -30.98 -48.34
C SER A 169 -12.37 -32.28 -48.30
N PRO A 170 -13.25 -32.54 -49.28
CA PRO A 170 -14.04 -33.76 -49.30
C PRO A 170 -13.08 -34.94 -49.35
N LYS A 171 -13.09 -35.79 -48.31
CA LYS A 171 -12.37 -37.06 -48.32
C LYS A 171 -12.93 -37.86 -49.50
N LYS A 172 -12.17 -37.97 -50.59
CA LYS A 172 -12.40 -38.96 -51.65
C LYS A 172 -12.63 -40.30 -50.95
N LYS A 173 -13.83 -40.88 -51.10
CA LYS A 173 -14.14 -42.24 -50.65
C LYS A 173 -13.23 -43.21 -51.40
N ARG A 174 -12.03 -43.48 -50.86
CA ARG A 174 -11.24 -44.65 -51.27
C ARG A 174 -11.96 -45.87 -50.72
N THR A 175 -12.50 -46.66 -51.64
CA THR A 175 -13.07 -47.99 -51.39
C THR A 175 -12.02 -48.86 -50.68
N LYS A 176 -12.38 -49.37 -49.50
CA LYS A 176 -11.55 -50.28 -48.70
C LYS A 176 -11.58 -51.66 -49.33
N LYS A 177 -10.50 -52.04 -50.02
CA LYS A 177 -10.15 -53.46 -50.21
C LYS A 177 -9.60 -53.96 -48.88
N ARG A 178 -10.35 -54.86 -48.23
CA ARG A 178 -9.95 -55.58 -47.02
C ARG A 178 -8.66 -56.35 -47.31
N ARG A 179 -7.63 -56.19 -46.48
CA ARG A 179 -6.61 -57.21 -46.17
C ARG A 179 -5.64 -56.70 -45.12
N GLY A 180 -5.35 -57.55 -44.14
CA GLY A 180 -4.05 -57.58 -43.49
C GLY A 180 -4.00 -56.99 -42.08
N TYR A 181 -4.05 -57.90 -41.11
CA TYR A 181 -3.47 -57.78 -39.78
C TYR A 181 -2.11 -57.09 -39.77
N GLY A 182 -1.82 -56.34 -38.71
CA GLY A 182 -0.45 -56.19 -38.21
C GLY A 182 0.03 -54.76 -37.95
N ARG A 183 0.49 -54.58 -36.71
CA ARG A 183 1.52 -53.63 -36.24
C ARG A 183 1.11 -52.18 -35.94
N SER A 184 0.91 -51.96 -34.64
CA SER A 184 1.70 -51.03 -33.82
C SER A 184 2.23 -49.77 -34.54
N SER A 185 1.60 -48.63 -34.28
CA SER A 185 2.34 -47.37 -34.25
C SER A 185 1.83 -46.49 -33.11
N THR A 186 2.66 -46.45 -32.08
CA THR A 186 2.59 -45.61 -30.90
C THR A 186 2.71 -44.14 -31.29
N THR A 187 1.59 -43.47 -31.58
CA THR A 187 1.59 -42.01 -31.67
C THR A 187 1.77 -41.42 -30.28
N LYS A 188 3.03 -41.14 -29.93
CA LYS A 188 3.48 -40.35 -28.77
C LYS A 188 2.71 -39.04 -28.71
N ARG A 189 1.62 -39.05 -27.93
CA ARG A 189 0.92 -37.87 -27.45
C ARG A 189 1.89 -37.12 -26.54
N ARG A 190 2.72 -36.24 -27.11
CA ARG A 190 3.54 -35.29 -26.37
C ARG A 190 2.59 -34.39 -25.59
N LYS A 191 2.21 -34.83 -24.38
CA LYS A 191 1.74 -33.96 -23.30
C LYS A 191 2.80 -32.88 -23.18
N ARG A 192 2.53 -31.71 -23.77
CA ARG A 192 3.26 -30.48 -23.47
C ARG A 192 2.96 -30.26 -21.98
N LYS A 193 3.80 -30.82 -21.11
CA LYS A 193 3.87 -30.45 -19.70
C LYS A 193 3.98 -28.93 -19.74
N GLY A 194 2.89 -28.25 -19.41
CA GLY A 194 2.94 -26.83 -19.12
C GLY A 194 3.97 -26.72 -18.01
N GLY A 195 5.15 -26.21 -18.35
CA GLY A 195 6.17 -25.92 -17.38
C GLY A 195 5.57 -24.89 -16.45
N HIS A 196 4.98 -25.37 -15.36
CA HIS A 196 4.86 -24.57 -14.16
C HIS A 196 6.29 -24.18 -13.85
N ASN A 197 6.63 -22.93 -14.16
CA ASN A 197 7.80 -22.29 -13.61
C ASN A 197 7.61 -22.39 -12.10
N HIS A 198 8.16 -23.45 -11.51
CA HIS A 198 8.44 -23.52 -10.09
C HIS A 198 9.38 -22.36 -9.86
N GLY A 199 8.79 -21.20 -9.53
CA GLY A 199 9.51 -20.02 -9.16
C GLY A 199 10.44 -20.44 -8.05
N LEU A 200 11.73 -20.51 -8.38
CA LEU A 200 12.80 -20.77 -7.45
C LEU A 200 12.54 -19.88 -6.24
N HIS A 201 12.05 -20.48 -5.16
CA HIS A 201 11.92 -19.88 -3.85
C HIS A 201 13.35 -19.72 -3.34
N LEU A 202 14.09 -18.79 -3.94
CA LEU A 202 15.30 -18.27 -3.34
C LEU A 202 14.82 -17.66 -2.03
N GLY A 203 15.16 -18.31 -0.92
CA GLY A 203 14.92 -17.89 0.46
C GLY A 203 15.50 -16.50 0.71
N GLY A 204 14.81 -15.51 0.16
CA GLY A 204 15.28 -14.14 0.05
C GLY A 204 15.12 -13.49 1.40
N LYS A 205 16.23 -13.44 2.15
CA LYS A 205 16.38 -12.53 3.30
C LYS A 205 15.68 -11.22 2.96
N LYS A 206 14.67 -10.84 3.75
CA LYS A 206 13.87 -9.61 3.54
C LYS A 206 14.85 -8.45 3.38
N LEU A 207 15.14 -8.05 2.15
CA LEU A 207 16.03 -6.91 1.87
C LEU A 207 15.35 -5.69 2.48
N LYS A 208 15.82 -5.27 3.67
CA LYS A 208 15.46 -3.97 4.25
C LYS A 208 15.81 -2.94 3.17
N SER A 209 14.79 -2.24 2.66
CA SER A 209 14.97 -1.29 1.57
C SER A 209 15.67 -0.06 2.12
N ASN A 210 16.99 -0.15 2.27
CA ASN A 210 17.80 0.94 2.78
C ASN A 210 17.81 2.06 1.75
N LYS A 211 17.09 3.15 2.05
CA LYS A 211 17.12 4.38 1.26
C LYS A 211 18.57 4.86 1.18
N THR A 212 19.09 5.00 -0.03
CA THR A 212 20.49 5.43 -0.29
C THR A 212 20.66 6.94 -0.25
N GLU A 213 19.54 7.66 -0.28
CA GLU A 213 19.48 9.12 -0.32
C GLU A 213 18.65 9.68 0.85
N LYS A 214 18.92 10.94 1.22
CA LYS A 214 18.11 11.73 2.16
C LYS A 214 17.64 13.02 1.47
N ILE A 215 16.42 13.46 1.79
CA ILE A 215 15.89 14.74 1.31
C ILE A 215 16.43 15.83 2.25
N ILE A 216 17.04 16.87 1.68
CA ILE A 216 17.57 18.01 2.45
C ILE A 216 16.53 19.11 2.55
N SER A 217 15.98 19.52 1.41
CA SER A 217 15.06 20.66 1.34
C SER A 217 14.14 20.58 0.14
N PHE A 218 13.06 21.36 0.20
CA PHE A 218 12.12 21.57 -0.89
C PHE A 218 12.21 23.01 -1.39
N LYS A 219 12.00 23.18 -2.69
CA LYS A 219 11.87 24.49 -3.35
C LYS A 219 10.65 24.47 -4.27
N ARG A 220 10.11 25.64 -4.61
CA ARG A 220 9.09 25.76 -5.66
C ARG A 220 9.67 25.30 -6.99
N GLY A 221 8.93 24.48 -7.73
CA GLY A 221 9.38 23.86 -8.97
C GLY A 221 9.41 24.81 -10.17
N PRO A 222 10.33 24.61 -11.12
CA PRO A 222 10.42 25.42 -12.32
C PRO A 222 9.34 25.07 -13.34
N ARG A 223 9.00 26.03 -14.22
CA ARG A 223 8.12 25.86 -15.40
C ARG A 223 6.81 25.15 -15.06
N LYS A 224 6.66 23.89 -15.45
CA LYS A 224 5.45 23.05 -15.29
C LYS A 224 5.47 22.17 -14.03
N SER A 225 6.58 22.12 -13.30
CA SER A 225 6.70 21.29 -12.11
C SER A 225 6.18 22.00 -10.85
N LYS A 226 5.55 21.26 -9.93
CA LYS A 226 5.10 21.85 -8.66
C LYS A 226 6.27 22.15 -7.74
N TYR A 227 7.12 21.16 -7.51
CA TYR A 227 8.17 21.20 -6.51
C TYR A 227 9.49 20.68 -7.06
N THR A 228 10.58 21.13 -6.43
CA THR A 228 11.93 20.59 -6.61
C THR A 228 12.44 20.13 -5.24
N ALA A 229 12.73 18.84 -5.10
CA ALA A 229 13.41 18.30 -3.93
C ALA A 229 14.93 18.31 -4.13
N ILE A 230 15.68 18.84 -3.17
CA ILE A 230 17.13 18.72 -3.12
C ILE A 230 17.46 17.47 -2.30
N VAL A 231 18.06 16.49 -2.96
CA VAL A 231 18.33 15.17 -2.41
C VAL A 231 19.83 14.95 -2.35
N GLN A 232 20.31 14.33 -1.27
CA GLN A 232 21.72 14.01 -1.07
C GLN A 232 21.94 12.51 -0.90
N HIS A 233 22.90 11.98 -1.63
CA HIS A 233 23.33 10.60 -1.45
C HIS A 233 24.06 10.41 -0.12
N LYS A 234 23.68 9.39 0.67
CA LYS A 234 24.16 9.22 2.05
C LYS A 234 25.66 8.97 2.16
N LYS A 235 26.21 8.15 1.25
CA LYS A 235 27.64 7.79 1.21
C LYS A 235 28.48 8.91 0.56
N THR A 236 28.31 9.11 -0.74
CA THR A 236 29.07 10.08 -1.55
C THR A 236 28.81 11.57 -1.25
N LYS A 237 27.77 11.91 -0.48
CA LYS A 237 27.34 13.29 -0.17
C LYS A 237 26.99 14.17 -1.38
N LYS A 238 27.01 13.64 -2.61
CA LYS A 238 26.61 14.36 -3.83
C LYS A 238 25.13 14.78 -3.74
N LYS A 239 24.84 16.03 -4.06
CA LYS A 239 23.50 16.61 -4.10
C LYS A 239 22.95 16.60 -5.52
N ARG A 240 21.64 16.41 -5.67
CA ARG A 240 20.93 16.56 -6.95
C ARG A 240 19.52 17.09 -6.74
N SER A 241 19.01 17.82 -7.71
CA SER A 241 17.64 18.35 -7.73
C SER A 241 16.71 17.39 -8.47
N ILE A 242 15.51 17.16 -7.92
CA ILE A 242 14.48 16.32 -8.52
C ILE A 242 13.19 17.12 -8.61
N ASN A 243 12.74 17.40 -9.83
CA ASN A 243 11.46 18.07 -10.06
C ASN A 243 10.33 17.03 -10.04
N PHE A 244 9.24 17.32 -9.33
CA PHE A 244 8.09 16.41 -9.23
C PHE A 244 6.75 17.15 -9.11
N GLY A 245 5.67 16.44 -9.48
CA GLY A 245 4.34 17.00 -9.64
C GLY A 245 4.22 17.93 -10.84
N HIS A 246 3.04 17.99 -11.48
CA HIS A 246 2.75 18.95 -12.56
C HIS A 246 1.77 20.00 -12.06
N LYS A 247 1.99 21.29 -12.33
CA LYS A 247 1.17 22.39 -11.81
C LYS A 247 -0.32 22.22 -12.12
N ASP A 248 -0.64 21.70 -13.30
CA ASP A 248 -2.04 21.60 -13.76
C ASP A 248 -2.80 20.37 -13.24
N TYR A 249 -2.11 19.40 -12.64
CA TYR A 249 -2.81 18.23 -12.08
C TYR A 249 -3.24 18.48 -10.63
N PRO A 250 -4.50 18.21 -10.26
CA PRO A 250 -4.92 18.15 -8.87
C PRO A 250 -4.31 16.94 -8.16
N GLN A 251 -4.30 16.95 -6.84
CA GLN A 251 -3.64 15.94 -6.00
C GLN A 251 -4.51 15.54 -4.80
N TYR A 252 -4.14 14.47 -4.10
CA TYR A 252 -4.89 14.00 -2.93
C TYR A 252 -4.74 14.94 -1.75
N LYS A 253 -3.49 15.14 -1.31
CA LYS A 253 -3.09 16.04 -0.23
C LYS A 253 -1.66 16.48 -0.50
N ASP A 254 -1.42 17.78 -0.45
CA ASP A 254 -0.08 18.34 -0.46
C ASP A 254 0.52 18.20 0.95
N SER A 255 1.38 17.21 1.12
CA SER A 255 2.11 16.96 2.36
C SER A 255 3.55 17.47 2.29
N THR A 256 3.88 18.32 1.31
CA THR A 256 5.18 19.01 1.32
C THR A 256 5.21 20.07 2.42
N PRO A 257 6.37 20.36 3.04
CA PRO A 257 6.49 21.43 4.04
C PRO A 257 6.15 22.84 3.52
N LEU A 258 6.12 23.03 2.19
CA LEU A 258 5.89 24.34 1.57
C LEU A 258 4.41 24.66 1.36
N GLY A 259 3.56 23.64 1.14
CA GLY A 259 2.12 23.82 0.98
C GLY A 259 1.63 24.67 -0.20
N TYR A 260 2.49 25.12 -1.12
CA TYR A 260 2.14 26.07 -2.20
C TYR A 260 0.99 25.63 -3.13
N TYR A 261 0.68 24.33 -3.21
CA TYR A 261 -0.40 23.82 -4.06
C TYR A 261 -1.53 23.18 -3.26
N SER A 262 -1.63 23.42 -1.95
CA SER A 262 -2.68 22.87 -1.08
C SER A 262 -4.10 23.16 -1.59
N TYR A 263 -4.32 24.32 -2.24
CA TYR A 263 -5.59 24.68 -2.89
C TYR A 263 -6.03 23.74 -4.03
N LYS A 264 -5.14 22.85 -4.52
CA LYS A 264 -5.45 21.83 -5.54
C LYS A 264 -5.72 20.44 -4.94
N ASN A 265 -5.80 20.33 -3.62
CA ASN A 265 -6.10 19.09 -2.92
C ASN A 265 -7.57 18.70 -3.12
N HIS A 266 -7.82 17.45 -3.50
CA HIS A 266 -9.17 16.93 -3.71
C HIS A 266 -9.67 16.00 -2.61
N GLY A 267 -8.81 15.48 -1.72
CA GLY A 267 -9.21 14.65 -0.57
C GLY A 267 -9.81 13.25 -0.88
N THR A 268 -10.21 12.96 -2.13
CA THR A 268 -10.85 11.67 -2.46
C THR A 268 -9.89 10.47 -2.45
N LYS A 269 -10.10 9.50 -1.55
CA LYS A 269 -9.34 8.23 -1.45
C LYS A 269 -9.45 7.37 -2.72
N LYS A 270 -10.61 7.38 -3.39
CA LYS A 270 -10.83 6.67 -4.68
C LYS A 270 -9.83 7.10 -5.75
N ARG A 271 -9.63 8.41 -5.93
CA ARG A 271 -8.71 8.97 -6.94
C ARG A 271 -7.25 8.70 -6.58
N LYS A 272 -6.90 8.74 -5.29
CA LYS A 272 -5.60 8.30 -4.76
C LYS A 272 -5.29 6.84 -5.11
N ASN A 273 -6.20 5.93 -4.77
CA ASN A 273 -6.03 4.49 -5.03
C ASN A 273 -5.96 4.19 -6.53
N ALA A 274 -6.76 4.87 -7.36
CA ALA A 274 -6.71 4.76 -8.81
C ALA A 274 -5.38 5.30 -9.39
N TYR A 275 -4.81 6.36 -8.80
CA TYR A 275 -3.50 6.85 -9.17
C TYR A 275 -2.42 5.80 -8.89
N TYR A 276 -2.37 5.22 -7.69
CA TYR A 276 -1.40 4.16 -7.37
C TYR A 276 -1.57 2.90 -8.20
N SER A 277 -2.82 2.51 -8.48
CA SER A 277 -3.11 1.35 -9.32
C SER A 277 -2.56 1.54 -10.73
N ARG A 278 -2.76 2.72 -11.35
CA ARG A 278 -2.22 3.02 -12.69
C ARG A 278 -0.70 3.12 -12.70
N HIS A 279 -0.10 3.71 -11.67
CA HIS A 279 1.32 4.05 -11.70
C HIS A 279 2.21 2.93 -11.15
N SER A 280 1.81 2.23 -10.10
CA SER A 280 2.60 1.16 -9.47
C SER A 280 1.93 -0.19 -9.50
N GLY A 281 0.68 -0.29 -9.93
CA GLY A 281 -0.02 -1.55 -9.97
C GLY A 281 -0.44 -2.06 -8.59
N THR A 282 -0.74 -1.16 -7.67
CA THR A 282 -1.29 -1.50 -6.36
C THR A 282 -2.12 -0.34 -5.86
N ARG A 283 -3.15 -0.58 -5.06
CA ARG A 283 -4.00 0.47 -4.50
C ARG A 283 -3.37 1.14 -3.27
N TYR A 284 -2.44 0.47 -2.61
CA TYR A 284 -1.89 0.88 -1.32
C TYR A 284 -0.62 1.73 -1.46
N LYS A 285 -0.58 2.88 -0.79
CA LYS A 285 0.53 3.83 -0.79
C LYS A 285 1.86 3.18 -0.39
N ALA A 286 1.88 2.46 0.73
CA ALA A 286 3.08 1.81 1.25
C ALA A 286 3.65 0.77 0.26
N LYS A 287 2.79 -0.10 -0.29
CA LYS A 287 3.19 -1.10 -1.30
C LYS A 287 3.70 -0.43 -2.58
N ALA A 288 3.08 0.67 -3.02
CA ALA A 288 3.52 1.44 -4.18
C ALA A 288 4.91 2.05 -3.96
N ILE A 289 5.13 2.72 -2.83
CA ILE A 289 6.42 3.33 -2.48
C ILE A 289 7.52 2.26 -2.39
N LYS A 290 7.26 1.15 -1.69
CA LYS A 290 8.22 0.04 -1.55
C LYS A 290 8.59 -0.56 -2.92
N LYS A 291 7.61 -0.75 -3.81
CA LYS A 291 7.83 -1.27 -5.17
C LYS A 291 8.71 -0.32 -5.99
N GLU A 292 8.46 0.98 -5.96
CA GLU A 292 9.24 1.95 -6.73
C GLU A 292 10.64 2.19 -6.12
N LEU A 293 10.79 2.15 -4.78
CA LEU A 293 12.11 2.18 -4.12
C LEU A 293 12.95 0.96 -4.50
N ARG A 294 12.35 -0.24 -4.57
CA ARG A 294 13.04 -1.45 -5.01
C ARG A 294 13.52 -1.31 -6.46
N LYS A 295 12.66 -0.83 -7.36
CA LYS A 295 13.01 -0.60 -8.78
C LYS A 295 14.16 0.39 -8.95
N SER A 296 14.20 1.42 -8.12
CA SER A 296 15.21 2.50 -8.19
C SER A 296 16.48 2.22 -7.37
N ARG A 297 16.62 1.02 -6.78
CA ARG A 297 17.74 0.67 -5.88
C ARG A 297 17.90 1.67 -4.72
N GLY A 298 16.77 2.11 -4.16
CA GLY A 298 16.72 2.99 -2.98
C GLY A 298 16.92 4.49 -3.25
N LYS A 299 17.00 4.91 -4.53
CA LYS A 299 17.11 6.33 -4.92
C LYS A 299 15.72 6.98 -5.03
N TYR A 300 15.60 8.26 -4.69
CA TYR A 300 14.37 9.01 -4.91
C TYR A 300 14.17 9.29 -6.40
N THR A 301 12.94 9.09 -6.87
CA THR A 301 12.51 9.44 -8.24
C THR A 301 11.35 10.43 -8.17
N PRO A 302 11.05 11.19 -9.23
CA PRO A 302 9.89 12.10 -9.25
C PRO A 302 8.58 11.40 -8.88
N LYS A 303 8.45 10.13 -9.29
CA LYS A 303 7.29 9.29 -9.01
C LYS A 303 7.20 8.92 -7.53
N ILE A 304 8.30 8.50 -6.91
CA ILE A 304 8.34 8.21 -5.46
C ILE A 304 7.99 9.46 -4.66
N LEU A 305 8.56 10.62 -5.01
CA LEU A 305 8.23 11.89 -4.35
C LEU A 305 6.75 12.25 -4.52
N SER A 306 6.19 12.04 -5.72
CA SER A 306 4.76 12.25 -5.95
C SER A 306 3.88 11.30 -5.12
N HIS A 307 4.30 10.05 -4.90
CA HIS A 307 3.60 9.09 -4.03
C HIS A 307 3.70 9.43 -2.55
N ILE A 308 4.79 10.05 -2.11
CA ILE A 308 4.96 10.40 -0.70
C ILE A 308 4.18 11.67 -0.37
N TYR A 309 4.31 12.70 -1.22
CA TYR A 309 3.95 14.06 -0.85
C TYR A 309 2.69 14.63 -1.53
N LEU A 310 2.20 14.03 -2.61
CA LEU A 310 1.06 14.59 -3.37
C LEU A 310 -0.13 13.63 -3.43
N TRP A 311 0.15 12.33 -3.47
CA TRP A 311 -0.83 11.25 -3.50
C TRP A 311 -0.75 10.44 -2.21
#